data_AF-A0A317K132-F1
#
_entry.id   AF-A0A317K132-F1
#
_cell.length_a   1.000
_cell.length_b   1.000
_cell.length_c   1.000
_cell.angle_alpha   90.00
_cell.angle_beta   90.00
_cell.angle_gamma   90.00
#
_symmetry.space_group_name_H-M   'P 1'
#
loop_
_entity.id
_entity.type
_entity.pdbx_description
1 polymer ?
#
loop_
_entity_poly.entity_id
_entity_poly.type
_entity_poly.pdbx_seq_one_letter_code
_entity_poly.pdbx_strand_id
1 'polypeptide(L)' 'MPLAAELAGYGADVVLITDIRGELSAHPQLRVLRLPPAGGLAGCVLDILPVQLAAHSLAERAGRTIELRHMPADTKLAAS' A
#
# COMPACT_ATOMS: atom_id res chain seq x y z
N MET A 1 -11.51 -7.51 10.95
CA MET A 1 -10.92 -6.20 10.62
C MET A 1 -10.88 -5.22 11.81
N PRO A 2 -10.63 -5.63 13.07
CA PRO A 2 -10.63 -4.70 14.20
C PRO A 2 -9.37 -3.83 14.26
N LEU A 3 -8.20 -4.35 13.83
CA LEU A 3 -6.92 -3.70 14.02
C LEU A 3 -6.79 -2.31 13.37
N ALA A 4 -7.27 -2.13 12.14
CA ALA A 4 -7.16 -0.83 11.45
C ALA A 4 -7.97 0.28 12.14
N ALA A 5 -9.17 -0.07 12.64
CA ALA A 5 -10.01 0.83 13.40
C ALA A 5 -9.46 1.08 14.81
N GLU A 6 -8.90 0.05 15.46
CA GLU A 6 -8.22 0.17 16.76
C GLU A 6 -7.01 1.10 16.68
N LEU A 7 -6.13 0.92 15.69
CA LEU A 7 -4.97 1.79 15.47
C LEU A 7 -5.40 3.24 15.23
N ALA A 8 -6.47 3.45 14.46
CA ALA A 8 -7.02 4.78 14.27
C ALA A 8 -7.61 5.35 15.57
N GLY A 9 -8.23 4.53 16.41
CA GLY A 9 -8.73 4.91 17.73
C GLY A 9 -7.63 5.30 18.73
N TYR A 10 -6.40 4.82 18.51
CA TYR A 10 -5.21 5.26 19.26
C TYR A 10 -4.59 6.57 18.74
N GLY A 11 -5.17 7.19 17.71
CA GLY A 11 -4.68 8.46 17.17
C GLY A 11 -3.82 8.35 15.92
N ALA A 12 -3.60 7.15 15.36
CA ALA A 12 -2.78 6.97 14.16
C ALA A 12 -3.56 7.31 12.88
N ASP A 13 -2.88 7.93 11.91
CA ASP A 13 -3.41 8.04 10.55
C ASP A 13 -3.22 6.71 9.82
N VAL A 14 -4.33 6.02 9.54
CA VAL A 14 -4.34 4.67 8.98
C VAL A 14 -4.93 4.68 7.57
N VAL A 15 -4.25 4.02 6.64
CA VAL A 15 -4.79 3.68 5.32
C VAL A 15 -4.97 2.16 5.23
N LEU A 16 -6.21 1.71 5.13
CA LEU A 16 -6.55 0.30 4.93
C LEU A 16 -6.77 0.03 3.44
N ILE A 17 -5.93 -0.81 2.85
CA ILE A 17 -6.09 -1.35 1.48
C ILE A 17 -6.80 -2.70 1.61
N THR A 18 -7.93 -2.89 0.94
CA THR A 18 -8.71 -4.12 1.05
C THR A 18 -9.58 -4.36 -0.18
N ASP A 19 -9.84 -5.61 -0.52
CA ASP A 19 -10.81 -6.02 -1.55
C ASP A 19 -12.17 -6.43 -0.97
N ILE A 20 -12.27 -6.53 0.38
CA ILE A 20 -13.48 -6.94 1.09
C ILE A 20 -14.58 -5.95 0.77
N ARG A 21 -15.76 -6.47 0.41
CA ARG A 21 -16.99 -5.70 0.21
C ARG A 21 -17.91 -5.93 1.40
N GLY A 22 -17.83 -5.00 2.36
CA GLY A 22 -18.62 -5.03 3.58
C GLY A 22 -18.49 -3.71 4.32
N GLU A 23 -19.38 -3.48 5.27
CA GLU A 23 -19.29 -2.33 6.17
C GLU A 23 -17.99 -2.41 6.97
N LEU A 24 -17.28 -1.30 7.02
CA LEU A 24 -16.08 -1.12 7.82
C LEU A 24 -16.36 0.01 8.79
N SER A 25 -15.87 -0.12 10.03
CA SER A 25 -16.00 0.91 11.04
C SER A 25 -15.39 2.21 10.52
N ALA A 26 -16.21 3.25 10.37
CA ALA A 26 -15.73 4.55 9.95
C ALA A 26 -14.99 5.23 11.11
N HIS A 27 -13.85 5.84 10.82
CA HIS A 27 -13.10 6.65 11.78
C HIS A 27 -12.45 7.82 11.04
N PRO A 28 -12.38 9.05 11.60
CA PRO A 28 -11.81 10.22 10.91
C PRO A 28 -10.36 10.02 10.45
N GLN A 29 -9.57 9.26 11.21
CA GLN A 29 -8.18 8.94 10.90
C GLN A 29 -8.01 7.62 10.11
N LEU A 30 -9.10 6.97 9.72
CA LEU A 30 -9.08 5.76 8.90
C LEU A 30 -9.55 6.07 7.49
N ARG A 31 -8.64 5.96 6.52
CA ARG A 31 -8.97 5.99 5.09
C ARG A 31 -9.01 4.57 4.56
N VAL A 32 -10.07 4.22 3.82
CA VAL A 32 -10.20 2.90 3.19
C VAL A 32 -10.06 3.04 1.69
N LEU A 33 -9.10 2.31 1.11
CA LEU A 33 -8.95 2.14 -0.33
C LEU A 33 -9.44 0.73 -0.70
N ARG A 34 -10.53 0.67 -1.48
CA ARG A 34 -11.10 -0.59 -1.93
C ARG A 34 -10.52 -0.99 -3.29
N LEU A 35 -9.91 -2.15 -3.36
CA LEU A 35 -9.40 -2.72 -4.60
C LEU A 35 -10.45 -3.59 -5.30
N PRO A 36 -10.38 -3.74 -6.63
CA PRO A 36 -11.16 -4.76 -7.32
C PRO A 36 -10.83 -6.15 -6.75
N PRO A 37 -11.82 -7.04 -6.57
CA PRO A 37 -11.57 -8.39 -6.11
C PRO A 37 -10.72 -9.13 -7.13
N ALA A 38 -9.59 -9.64 -6.69
CA ALA A 38 -8.69 -10.46 -7.50
C ALA A 38 -8.16 -11.61 -6.65
N GLY A 39 -8.45 -12.84 -7.08
CA GLY A 39 -7.96 -14.04 -6.40
C GLY A 39 -6.52 -14.36 -6.77
N GLY A 40 -5.84 -15.12 -5.90
CA GLY A 40 -4.51 -15.66 -6.16
C GLY A 40 -3.44 -14.59 -6.35
N LEU A 41 -2.46 -14.87 -7.22
CA LEU A 41 -1.31 -13.99 -7.44
C LEU A 41 -1.70 -12.58 -7.93
N ALA A 42 -2.78 -12.48 -8.72
CA ALA A 42 -3.27 -11.20 -9.21
C ALA A 42 -3.68 -10.26 -8.07
N GLY A 43 -4.26 -10.79 -6.99
CA GLY A 43 -4.57 -10.01 -5.78
C GLY A 43 -3.31 -9.43 -5.14
N CYS A 44 -2.27 -10.24 -4.96
CA CYS A 44 -1.00 -9.78 -4.40
C CYS A 44 -0.34 -8.67 -5.23
N VAL A 45 -0.48 -8.72 -6.57
CA VAL A 45 0.02 -7.67 -7.46
C VAL A 45 -0.79 -6.38 -7.32
N LEU A 46 -2.10 -6.47 -7.11
CA LEU A 46 -2.94 -5.29 -6.92
C LEU A 46 -2.69 -4.62 -5.57
N ASP A 47 -2.38 -5.38 -4.52
CA ASP A 47 -2.12 -4.85 -3.18
C ASP A 47 -0.89 -3.93 -3.10
N ILE A 48 0.13 -4.17 -3.94
CA ILE A 48 1.36 -3.39 -3.91
C ILE A 48 1.25 -2.04 -4.65
N LEU A 49 0.37 -1.94 -5.66
CA LEU A 49 0.28 -0.75 -6.50
C LEU A 49 -0.07 0.53 -5.72
N PRO A 50 -1.05 0.54 -4.79
CA PRO A 50 -1.34 1.74 -4.01
C PRO A 50 -0.17 2.19 -3.14
N VAL A 51 0.62 1.25 -2.62
CA VAL A 51 1.80 1.55 -1.80
C VAL A 51 2.87 2.24 -2.64
N GLN A 52 3.14 1.71 -3.84
CA GLN A 52 4.10 2.31 -4.78
C GLN A 52 3.67 3.71 -5.21
N LEU A 53 2.39 3.90 -5.55
CA LEU A 53 1.85 5.21 -5.93
C LEU A 53 1.88 6.21 -4.77
N ALA A 54 1.55 5.78 -3.55
CA ALA A 54 1.62 6.64 -2.37
C ALA A 54 3.06 7.10 -2.10
N ALA A 55 4.04 6.19 -2.18
CA ALA A 55 5.44 6.50 -2.02
C ALA A 55 5.92 7.50 -3.10
N HIS A 56 5.54 7.26 -4.36
CA HIS A 56 5.85 8.17 -5.47
C HIS A 56 5.31 9.57 -5.25
N SER A 57 4.00 9.70 -4.98
CA SER A 57 3.36 11.00 -4.75
C SER A 57 3.90 11.72 -3.51
N LEU A 58 4.31 10.99 -2.47
CA LEU A 58 4.98 11.59 -1.31
C LEU A 58 6.37 12.13 -1.67
N ALA A 59 7.15 11.37 -2.45
CA ALA A 59 8.47 11.80 -2.90
C ALA A 59 8.37 13.04 -3.81
N GLU A 60 7.45 13.05 -4.77
CA GLU A 60 7.21 14.21 -5.65
C GLU A 60 6.83 15.46 -4.85
N ARG A 61 5.88 15.34 -3.91
CA ARG A 61 5.49 16.46 -3.03
C ARG A 61 6.62 16.96 -2.15
N ALA A 62 7.54 16.08 -1.77
CA ALA A 62 8.72 16.43 -1.00
C ALA A 62 9.88 16.96 -1.87
N GLY A 63 9.71 17.07 -3.19
CA GLY A 63 10.79 17.45 -4.11
C GLY A 63 11.94 16.44 -4.15
N ARG A 64 11.68 15.18 -3.77
CA ARG A 64 12.67 14.12 -3.71
C ARG A 64 12.55 13.22 -4.93
N THR A 65 13.67 12.95 -5.59
CA THR A 65 13.72 11.93 -6.64
C THR A 65 13.73 10.55 -5.99
N ILE A 66 12.88 9.64 -6.49
CA ILE A 66 13.00 8.21 -6.14
C ILE A 66 14.15 7.64 -6.96
N GLU A 67 15.27 7.42 -6.28
CA GLU A 67 16.49 6.93 -6.88
C GLU A 67 16.61 5.43 -6.64
N LEU A 68 16.58 4.62 -7.71
CA LEU A 68 16.86 3.18 -7.64
C LEU A 68 18.37 2.87 -7.51
N ARG A 69 19.19 3.88 -7.26
CA ARG A 69 20.67 3.85 -7.32
C ARG A 69 21.29 2.91 -6.28
N HIS A 70 20.55 2.59 -5.23
CA HIS A 70 20.94 1.64 -4.18
C HIS A 70 20.20 0.31 -4.27
N MET A 71 19.40 0.10 -5.32
CA MET A 71 18.84 -1.22 -5.59
C MET A 71 20.01 -2.11 -6.01
N PRO A 72 20.26 -3.24 -5.32
CA PRO A 72 21.27 -4.18 -5.76
C PRO A 72 21.02 -4.51 -7.24
N ALA A 73 22.09 -4.63 -8.02
CA ALA A 73 21.98 -5.18 -9.37
C ALA A 73 21.14 -6.47 -9.30
N ASP A 74 20.29 -6.72 -10.29
CA ASP A 74 19.48 -7.93 -10.33
C ASP A 74 20.40 -9.16 -10.25
N THR A 75 20.46 -9.77 -9.07
CA THR A 75 21.32 -10.92 -8.78
C THR A 75 20.70 -12.22 -9.28
N LYS A 76 19.50 -12.17 -9.88
CA LYS A 76 18.76 -13.36 -10.33
C LYS A 76 19.09 -13.79 -11.76
N LEU A 77 19.92 -13.03 -12.49
CA LEU A 77 20.50 -13.48 -13.75
C LEU A 77 21.95 -13.89 -13.51
N ALA A 78 22.15 -15.15 -13.09
CA ALA A 78 23.38 -15.82 -13.44
C ALA A 78 23.36 -16.04 -14.96
N ALA A 79 24.43 -15.62 -15.64
CA ALA A 79 24.67 -15.98 -17.03
C ALA A 79 24.47 -17.50 -17.21
N SER A 80 23.58 -17.88 -18.12
CA SER A 80 23.49 -19.22 -18.70
C SER A 80 23.07 -19.08 -20.14
#